data_AF-A0A6J8AD81-F1
#
_entry.id   AF-A0A6J8AD81-F1
#
_cell.length_a   1.000
_cell.length_b   1.000
_cell.length_c   1.000
_cell.angle_alpha   90.00
_cell.angle_beta   90.00
_cell.angle_gamma   90.00
#
_symmetry.space_group_name_H-M   'P 1'
#
loop_
_entity.id
_entity.type
_entity.pdbx_description
1 polymer ?
#
loop_
_entity_poly.entity_id
_entity_poly.type
_entity_poly.pdbx_seq_one_letter_code
_entity_poly.pdbx_strand_id
1 'polypeptide(L)'
;MKKDPVDNRQYLEFSGRLTKIRDGTKGKENRKVKPSMYENKSDRCPIRLFKAYLLRLPENVMEPESPFYLTCIPMERVESMIWFYAMPMGEKTLANLMPMAAKEAGLDRKTNHSVRKTTIKTLRKAGVHRDKIKHISGHKRTSSIEAYDDERREYSDVLTGVKSSLGPSVTENESDNTCNNVSYCFTPN
;
A
#
# COMPACT_ATOMS: atom_id res chain seq x y z
N MET A 1 -9.04 -13.65 -12.63
CA MET A 1 -7.84 -14.20 -11.94
C MET A 1 -6.92 -14.79 -13.00
N LYS A 2 -5.60 -14.62 -12.88
CA LYS A 2 -4.62 -15.06 -13.90
C LYS A 2 -3.68 -16.11 -13.32
N LYS A 3 -2.93 -16.82 -14.16
CA LYS A 3 -1.84 -17.72 -13.79
C LYS A 3 -0.52 -17.17 -14.33
N ASP A 4 0.51 -17.21 -13.51
CA ASP A 4 1.86 -16.81 -13.90
C ASP A 4 2.48 -17.92 -14.78
N PRO A 5 3.01 -17.61 -15.97
CA PRO A 5 3.59 -18.62 -16.85
C PRO A 5 4.89 -19.22 -16.31
N VAL A 6 5.57 -18.57 -15.36
CA VAL A 6 6.88 -19.01 -14.85
C VAL A 6 6.71 -20.07 -13.77
N ASP A 7 5.83 -19.83 -12.79
CA ASP A 7 5.68 -20.70 -11.62
C ASP A 7 4.25 -21.26 -11.44
N ASN A 8 3.36 -21.01 -12.41
CA ASN A 8 1.96 -21.45 -12.42
C ASN A 8 1.12 -20.97 -11.23
N ARG A 9 1.59 -19.96 -10.48
CA ARG A 9 0.84 -19.41 -9.35
C ARG A 9 -0.32 -18.55 -9.84
N GLN A 10 -1.44 -18.63 -9.11
CA GLN A 10 -2.55 -17.71 -9.36
C GLN A 10 -2.20 -16.31 -8.85
N TYR A 11 -2.68 -15.29 -9.55
CA TYR A 11 -2.56 -13.91 -9.10
C TYR A 11 -3.78 -13.04 -9.47
N LEU A 12 -3.96 -11.97 -8.72
CA LEU A 12 -4.86 -10.87 -9.00
C LEU A 12 -4.04 -9.70 -9.53
N GLU A 13 -4.51 -9.10 -10.61
CA GLU A 13 -3.93 -7.89 -11.19
C GLU A 13 -4.92 -6.75 -10.98
N PHE A 14 -4.48 -5.66 -10.37
CA PHE A 14 -5.29 -4.47 -10.22
C PHE A 14 -5.23 -3.62 -11.50
N SER A 15 -6.36 -3.53 -12.18
CA SER A 15 -6.56 -2.65 -13.35
C SER A 15 -7.43 -1.45 -12.95
N GLY A 16 -6.83 -0.45 -12.29
CA GLY A 16 -7.52 0.78 -11.91
C GLY A 16 -6.88 2.03 -12.50
N ARG A 17 -7.71 3.02 -12.83
CA ARG A 17 -7.25 4.35 -13.27
C ARG A 17 -6.60 5.10 -12.11
N LEU A 18 -5.60 5.94 -12.41
CA LEU A 18 -5.13 6.93 -11.44
C LEU A 18 -6.23 8.00 -11.28
N THR A 19 -6.94 8.01 -10.16
CA THR A 19 -8.01 8.99 -9.87
C THR A 19 -7.53 10.21 -9.10
N LYS A 20 -6.27 10.24 -8.63
CA LYS A 20 -5.68 11.46 -8.08
C LYS A 20 -5.11 12.34 -9.19
N ILE A 21 -6.00 13.01 -9.91
CA ILE A 21 -5.67 14.22 -10.68
C ILE A 21 -6.56 15.32 -10.09
N ARG A 22 -5.94 16.40 -9.57
CA ARG A 22 -6.63 17.48 -8.85
C ARG A 22 -7.07 18.60 -9.81
N ASP A 23 -6.87 18.36 -11.09
CA ASP A 23 -6.88 19.27 -12.19
C ASP A 23 -7.46 18.46 -13.35
N GLY A 24 -8.76 18.64 -13.62
CA GLY A 24 -9.58 17.87 -14.56
C GLY A 24 -9.16 17.94 -16.03
N THR A 25 -7.89 18.21 -16.30
CA THR A 25 -7.30 18.45 -17.61
C THR A 25 -5.87 17.88 -17.62
N LYS A 26 -5.77 16.63 -18.12
CA LYS A 26 -4.61 15.96 -18.76
C LYS A 26 -4.16 14.64 -18.11
N GLY A 27 -4.05 13.62 -18.96
CA GLY A 27 -3.18 12.46 -18.77
C GLY A 27 -3.88 11.14 -18.44
N LYS A 28 -4.26 10.38 -19.46
CA LYS A 28 -4.66 8.96 -19.37
C LYS A 28 -3.44 8.07 -19.03
N GLU A 29 -2.73 8.35 -17.95
CA GLU A 29 -1.53 7.58 -17.60
C GLU A 29 -1.92 6.30 -16.84
N ASN A 30 -1.83 5.17 -17.54
CA ASN A 30 -1.81 3.87 -16.90
C ASN A 30 -0.53 3.74 -16.07
N ARG A 31 -0.62 3.10 -14.91
CA ARG A 31 0.59 2.72 -14.15
C ARG A 31 1.47 1.85 -15.04
N LYS A 32 2.75 2.22 -15.21
CA LYS A 32 3.75 1.45 -16.00
C LYS A 32 3.85 -0.03 -15.58
N VAL A 33 3.64 -0.35 -14.31
CA VAL A 33 3.46 -1.70 -13.80
C VAL A 33 2.12 -1.82 -13.10
N LYS A 34 1.45 -2.92 -13.37
CA LYS A 34 0.16 -3.21 -12.77
C LYS A 34 0.41 -3.86 -11.42
N PRO A 35 -0.11 -3.30 -10.31
CA PRO A 35 0.01 -3.94 -9.02
C PRO A 35 -0.65 -5.32 -9.07
N SER A 36 0.08 -6.34 -8.63
CA SER A 36 -0.40 -7.71 -8.60
C SER A 36 -0.19 -8.34 -7.23
N MET A 37 -1.09 -9.25 -6.87
CA MET A 37 -1.05 -10.02 -5.63
C MET A 37 -1.06 -11.51 -5.95
N TYR A 38 -0.01 -12.21 -5.53
CA TYR A 38 0.23 -13.62 -5.87
C TYR A 38 -0.26 -14.56 -4.77
N GLU A 39 -0.64 -15.76 -5.18
CA GLU A 39 -0.93 -16.88 -4.29
C GLU A 39 0.29 -17.22 -3.42
N ASN A 40 0.03 -17.46 -2.14
CA ASN A 40 1.06 -17.87 -1.19
C ASN A 40 0.47 -18.78 -0.11
N LYS A 41 1.35 -19.34 0.74
CA LYS A 41 1.00 -20.30 1.80
C LYS A 41 0.52 -19.63 3.10
N SER A 42 0.49 -18.30 3.18
CA SER A 42 0.03 -17.60 4.39
C SER A 42 -1.48 -17.75 4.58
N ASP A 43 -1.93 -17.69 5.83
CA ASP A 43 -3.36 -17.55 6.15
C ASP A 43 -3.94 -16.25 5.59
N ARG A 44 -3.11 -15.24 5.38
CA ARG A 44 -3.45 -13.95 4.75
C ARG A 44 -3.23 -13.96 3.24
N CYS A 45 -3.30 -15.14 2.60
CA CYS A 45 -3.13 -15.27 1.16
C CYS A 45 -4.21 -14.45 0.42
N PRO A 46 -3.83 -13.49 -0.43
CA PRO A 46 -4.78 -12.59 -1.09
C PRO A 46 -5.71 -13.34 -2.05
N ILE A 47 -5.23 -14.41 -2.69
CA ILE A 47 -6.03 -15.23 -3.61
C ILE A 47 -7.11 -16.01 -2.85
N ARG A 48 -6.76 -16.60 -1.71
CA ARG A 48 -7.72 -17.34 -0.89
C ARG A 48 -8.78 -16.41 -0.30
N LEU A 49 -8.37 -15.25 0.21
CA LEU A 49 -9.28 -14.22 0.71
C LEU A 49 -10.22 -13.70 -0.39
N PHE A 50 -9.71 -13.48 -1.59
CA PHE A 50 -10.54 -13.03 -2.71
C PHE A 50 -11.53 -14.10 -3.17
N LYS A 51 -11.13 -15.38 -3.24
CA LYS A 51 -12.07 -16.48 -3.52
C LYS A 51 -13.17 -16.57 -2.46
N ALA A 52 -12.80 -16.43 -1.18
CA ALA A 52 -13.75 -16.38 -0.08
C ALA A 52 -14.71 -15.18 -0.20
N TYR A 53 -14.23 -14.03 -0.67
CA TYR A 53 -15.06 -12.88 -0.97
C TYR A 53 -16.07 -13.19 -2.08
N LEU A 54 -15.62 -13.75 -3.21
CA LEU A 54 -16.50 -14.12 -4.33
C LEU A 54 -17.63 -15.07 -3.90
N LEU A 55 -17.35 -16.08 -3.09
CA LEU A 55 -18.36 -17.03 -2.58
C LEU A 55 -19.49 -16.37 -1.76
N ARG A 56 -19.29 -15.13 -1.30
CA ARG A 56 -20.26 -14.37 -0.50
C ARG A 56 -21.04 -13.34 -1.32
N LEU A 57 -20.71 -13.17 -2.60
CA LEU A 57 -21.40 -12.23 -3.48
C LEU A 57 -22.67 -12.86 -4.04
N PRO A 58 -23.74 -12.06 -4.22
CA PRO A 58 -24.89 -12.54 -4.97
C PRO A 58 -24.51 -12.77 -6.44
N GLU A 59 -25.20 -13.70 -7.11
CA GLU A 59 -24.83 -14.14 -8.47
C GLU A 59 -24.89 -13.01 -9.50
N ASN A 60 -25.80 -12.05 -9.32
CA ASN A 60 -26.05 -10.95 -10.24
C ASN A 60 -25.01 -9.82 -10.22
N VAL A 61 -23.92 -9.93 -9.45
CA VAL A 61 -22.82 -8.94 -9.37
C VAL A 61 -21.44 -9.55 -9.60
N MET A 62 -21.39 -10.65 -10.35
CA MET A 62 -20.15 -11.33 -10.75
C MET A 62 -19.56 -10.80 -12.06
N GLU A 63 -20.27 -9.89 -12.74
CA GLU A 63 -19.83 -9.32 -14.03
C GLU A 63 -18.62 -8.40 -13.86
N PRO A 64 -17.72 -8.28 -14.86
CA PRO A 64 -16.55 -7.41 -14.81
C PRO A 64 -16.85 -5.93 -14.50
N GLU A 65 -18.02 -5.44 -14.89
CA GLU A 65 -18.52 -4.08 -14.68
C GLU A 65 -19.12 -3.88 -13.28
N SER A 66 -19.32 -4.96 -12.52
CA SER A 66 -19.92 -4.90 -11.19
C SER A 66 -19.04 -4.14 -10.20
N PRO A 67 -19.64 -3.34 -9.30
CA PRO A 67 -18.88 -2.62 -8.29
C PRO A 67 -18.16 -3.60 -7.36
N PHE A 68 -16.85 -3.40 -7.19
CA PHE A 68 -16.05 -4.25 -6.31
C PHE A 68 -16.46 -4.12 -4.84
N TYR A 69 -16.80 -2.93 -4.35
CA TYR A 69 -17.22 -2.71 -2.97
C TYR A 69 -18.75 -2.71 -2.91
N LEU A 70 -19.31 -3.74 -2.29
CA LEU A 70 -20.74 -3.90 -2.10
C LEU A 70 -21.18 -3.58 -0.67
N THR A 71 -22.43 -3.18 -0.51
CA THR A 71 -23.02 -2.92 0.80
C THR A 71 -23.20 -4.23 1.56
N CYS A 72 -22.67 -4.30 2.79
CA CYS A 72 -22.83 -5.47 3.65
C CYS A 72 -24.28 -5.61 4.13
N ILE A 73 -24.76 -6.85 4.19
CA ILE A 73 -25.99 -7.20 4.89
C ILE A 73 -25.71 -7.11 6.40
N PRO A 74 -26.57 -6.48 7.21
CA PRO A 74 -26.44 -6.50 8.67
C PRO A 74 -26.36 -7.93 9.19
N MET A 75 -25.48 -8.20 10.15
CA MET A 75 -25.18 -9.56 10.61
C MET A 75 -26.44 -10.30 11.09
N GLU A 76 -27.40 -9.57 11.67
CA GLU A 76 -28.66 -10.13 12.17
C GLU A 76 -29.59 -10.63 11.04
N ARG A 77 -29.31 -10.24 9.80
CA ARG A 77 -30.10 -10.58 8.60
C ARG A 77 -29.35 -11.52 7.64
N VAL A 78 -28.14 -11.95 7.99
CA VAL A 78 -27.38 -12.89 7.18
C VAL A 78 -27.92 -14.30 7.45
N GLU A 79 -28.78 -14.77 6.55
CA GLU A 79 -29.43 -16.10 6.65
C GLU A 79 -28.72 -17.17 5.82
N SER A 80 -27.72 -16.80 5.00
CA SER A 80 -27.05 -17.69 4.04
C SER A 80 -25.55 -17.38 3.91
N MET A 81 -24.88 -18.03 2.96
CA MET A 81 -23.48 -17.74 2.60
C MET A 81 -23.31 -16.35 1.95
N ILE A 82 -24.40 -15.67 1.57
CA ILE A 82 -24.37 -14.35 0.93
C ILE A 82 -24.34 -13.25 1.99
N TRP A 83 -23.29 -12.42 1.95
CA TRP A 83 -23.05 -11.38 2.97
C TRP A 83 -23.24 -9.95 2.43
N PHE A 84 -23.50 -9.79 1.13
CA PHE A 84 -23.57 -8.49 0.48
C PHE A 84 -24.87 -8.32 -0.29
N TYR A 85 -25.43 -7.11 -0.25
CA TYR A 85 -26.45 -6.69 -1.20
C TYR A 85 -25.81 -6.44 -2.56
N ALA A 86 -26.59 -6.64 -3.64
CA ALA A 86 -26.22 -6.28 -5.01
C ALA A 86 -26.26 -4.75 -5.25
N MET A 87 -25.67 -3.98 -4.33
CA MET A 87 -25.66 -2.52 -4.34
C MET A 87 -24.26 -2.00 -4.01
N PRO A 88 -23.76 -0.98 -4.73
CA PRO A 88 -22.47 -0.39 -4.45
C PRO A 88 -22.44 0.22 -3.05
N MET A 89 -21.30 0.09 -2.37
CA MET A 89 -21.07 0.73 -1.08
C MET A 89 -20.92 2.26 -1.26
N GLY A 90 -21.58 3.02 -0.39
CA GLY A 90 -21.49 4.49 -0.41
C GLY A 90 -20.08 5.00 -0.09
N GLU A 91 -19.69 6.12 -0.70
CA GLU A 91 -18.34 6.71 -0.57
C GLU A 91 -17.96 7.02 0.89
N LYS A 92 -18.89 7.57 1.68
CA LYS A 92 -18.67 7.87 3.10
C LYS A 92 -18.39 6.60 3.91
N THR A 93 -19.12 5.52 3.63
CA THR A 93 -18.93 4.23 4.27
C THR A 93 -17.55 3.66 3.91
N LEU A 94 -17.19 3.71 2.63
CA LEU A 94 -15.88 3.25 2.16
C LEU A 94 -14.72 4.04 2.77
N ALA A 95 -14.85 5.37 2.89
CA ALA A 95 -13.86 6.23 3.53
C ALA A 95 -13.67 5.91 5.03
N ASN A 96 -14.75 5.49 5.70
CA ASN A 96 -14.75 5.17 7.12
C ASN A 96 -14.49 3.69 7.43
N LEU A 97 -14.39 2.82 6.42
CA LEU A 97 -14.22 1.38 6.60
C LEU A 97 -13.02 1.03 7.48
N MET A 98 -11.84 1.59 7.17
CA MET A 98 -10.62 1.35 7.95
C MET A 98 -10.69 1.89 9.38
N PRO A 99 -11.14 3.14 9.63
CA PRO A 99 -11.37 3.63 10.99
C PRO A 99 -12.33 2.76 11.80
N MET A 100 -13.45 2.32 11.19
CA MET A 100 -14.42 1.45 11.86
C MET A 100 -13.80 0.10 12.20
N ALA A 101 -13.14 -0.56 11.24
CA ALA A 101 -12.50 -1.85 11.47
C ALA A 101 -11.41 -1.78 12.56
N ALA A 102 -10.65 -0.68 12.62
CA ALA A 102 -9.66 -0.48 13.68
C ALA A 102 -10.32 -0.35 15.06
N LYS A 103 -11.42 0.42 15.15
CA LYS A 103 -12.18 0.57 16.39
C LYS A 103 -12.74 -0.76 16.89
N GLU A 104 -13.37 -1.53 16.01
CA GLU A 104 -13.94 -2.86 16.35
C GLU A 104 -12.85 -3.86 16.77
N ALA A 105 -11.65 -3.76 16.20
CA ALA A 105 -10.51 -4.58 16.58
C ALA A 105 -9.79 -4.09 17.86
N GLY A 106 -10.25 -3.02 18.52
CA GLY A 106 -9.59 -2.44 19.69
C GLY A 106 -8.22 -1.81 19.38
N LEU A 107 -8.00 -1.38 18.14
CA LEU A 107 -6.74 -0.78 17.68
C LEU A 107 -6.83 0.74 17.63
N ASP A 108 -5.70 1.41 17.75
CA ASP A 108 -5.59 2.85 17.46
C ASP A 108 -6.13 3.17 16.08
N ARG A 109 -6.72 4.36 15.94
CA ARG A 109 -7.31 4.85 14.69
C ARG A 109 -6.37 4.64 13.51
N LYS A 110 -6.75 3.74 12.58
CA LYS A 110 -6.08 3.56 11.29
C LYS A 110 -6.94 4.09 10.16
N THR A 111 -6.27 4.67 9.17
CA THR A 111 -6.90 5.17 7.94
C THR A 111 -6.24 4.51 6.73
N ASN A 112 -6.83 4.65 5.54
CA ASN A 112 -6.19 4.24 4.29
C ASN A 112 -4.78 4.85 4.14
N HIS A 113 -4.58 6.08 4.62
CA HIS A 113 -3.27 6.72 4.63
C HIS A 113 -2.29 6.01 5.58
N SER A 114 -2.73 5.62 6.78
CA SER A 114 -1.91 4.86 7.74
C SER A 114 -1.48 3.51 7.16
N VAL A 115 -2.38 2.78 6.51
CA VAL A 115 -2.06 1.49 5.86
C VAL A 115 -1.02 1.68 4.78
N ARG A 116 -1.23 2.67 3.89
CA ARG A 116 -0.27 3.01 2.83
C ARG A 116 1.12 3.35 3.38
N LYS A 117 1.18 4.14 4.46
CA LYS A 117 2.43 4.48 5.16
C LYS A 117 3.14 3.23 5.67
N THR A 118 2.41 2.33 6.33
CA THR A 118 2.97 1.06 6.81
C THR A 118 3.49 0.22 5.65
N THR A 119 2.75 0.08 4.55
CA THR A 119 3.21 -0.68 3.37
C THR A 119 4.54 -0.14 2.83
N ILE A 120 4.68 1.18 2.70
CA ILE A 120 5.92 1.82 2.22
C ILE A 120 7.08 1.52 3.16
N LYS A 121 6.87 1.73 4.47
CA LYS A 121 7.90 1.46 5.50
C LYS A 121 8.33 -0.02 5.50
N THR A 122 7.37 -0.95 5.41
CA THR A 122 7.67 -2.39 5.37
C THR A 122 8.47 -2.76 4.13
N LEU A 123 8.12 -2.24 2.95
CA LEU A 123 8.87 -2.49 1.72
C LEU A 123 10.29 -1.89 1.77
N ARG A 124 10.44 -0.69 2.36
CA ARG A 124 11.76 -0.07 2.58
C ARG A 124 12.63 -0.91 3.50
N LYS A 125 12.08 -1.35 4.65
CA LYS A 125 12.78 -2.22 5.60
C LYS A 125 13.18 -3.57 4.98
N ALA A 126 12.41 -4.07 4.03
CA ALA A 126 12.72 -5.27 3.26
C ALA A 126 13.75 -5.04 2.13
N GLY A 127 14.31 -3.84 1.99
CA GLY A 127 15.33 -3.51 0.98
C GLY A 127 14.79 -3.32 -0.43
N VAL A 128 13.47 -3.14 -0.62
CA VAL A 128 12.90 -2.92 -1.96
C VAL A 128 13.30 -1.54 -2.48
N HIS A 129 13.83 -1.50 -3.71
CA HIS A 129 14.27 -0.25 -4.35
C HIS A 129 13.15 0.79 -4.41
N ARG A 130 13.53 2.06 -4.22
CA ARG A 130 12.59 3.19 -4.11
C ARG A 130 11.72 3.34 -5.33
N ASP A 131 12.26 3.10 -6.53
CA ASP A 131 11.48 3.14 -7.77
C ASP A 131 10.37 2.10 -7.83
N LYS A 132 10.62 0.89 -7.32
CA LYS A 132 9.60 -0.16 -7.24
C LYS A 132 8.51 0.22 -6.24
N ILE A 133 8.90 0.77 -5.08
CA ILE A 133 7.95 1.26 -4.07
C ILE A 133 7.13 2.43 -4.59
N LYS A 134 7.76 3.39 -5.29
CA LYS A 134 7.12 4.50 -5.98
C LYS A 134 6.05 3.99 -6.93
N HIS A 135 6.38 2.94 -7.68
CA HIS A 135 5.46 2.33 -8.62
C HIS A 135 4.25 1.70 -7.92
N ILE A 136 4.49 0.86 -6.91
CA ILE A 136 3.44 0.14 -6.17
C ILE A 136 2.52 1.13 -5.45
N SER A 137 3.11 2.12 -4.78
CA SER A 137 2.37 3.14 -4.06
C SER A 137 1.72 4.15 -5.02
N GLY A 138 2.28 4.42 -6.20
CA GLY A 138 1.81 5.47 -7.10
C GLY A 138 2.19 6.88 -6.64
N HIS A 139 3.42 7.06 -6.14
CA HIS A 139 3.98 8.40 -5.92
C HIS A 139 4.55 8.97 -7.23
N LYS A 140 4.47 10.30 -7.41
CA LYS A 140 5.02 10.97 -8.59
C LYS A 140 6.55 11.06 -8.55
N ARG A 141 7.12 11.30 -7.36
CA ARG A 141 8.56 11.45 -7.12
C ARG A 141 9.04 10.41 -6.10
N THR A 142 10.29 9.97 -6.25
CA THR A 142 10.97 9.09 -5.29
C THR A 142 11.25 9.82 -3.99
N SER A 143 11.55 11.12 -4.03
CA SER A 143 11.76 11.94 -2.82
C SER A 143 10.55 12.00 -1.90
N SER A 144 9.33 11.84 -2.42
CA SER A 144 8.13 11.70 -1.57
C SER A 144 8.13 10.44 -0.70
N ILE A 145 9.03 9.49 -0.97
CA ILE A 145 9.23 8.28 -0.16
C ILE A 145 10.20 8.55 1.02
N GLU A 146 11.09 9.54 0.91
CA GLU A 146 12.05 9.93 1.99
C GLU A 146 11.35 10.27 3.30
N ALA A 147 10.19 10.92 3.21
CA ALA A 147 9.39 11.28 4.38
C ALA A 147 8.93 10.05 5.22
N TYR A 148 9.10 8.83 4.70
CA TYR A 148 8.77 7.60 5.40
C TYR A 148 9.98 6.90 6.02
N ASP A 149 11.21 7.35 5.72
CA ASP A 149 12.42 6.80 6.31
C ASP A 149 12.45 7.18 7.80
N ASP A 150 12.50 6.17 8.67
CA ASP A 150 12.51 6.31 10.14
C ASP A 150 13.92 6.03 10.67
N GLU A 151 14.92 6.53 9.92
CA GLU A 151 16.33 6.27 10.16
C GLU A 151 16.89 7.17 11.27
N ARG A 152 16.10 8.11 11.80
CA ARG A 152 16.53 9.02 12.89
C ARG A 152 17.02 8.28 14.13
N ARG A 153 16.36 7.18 14.50
CA ARG A 153 16.80 6.35 15.64
C ARG A 153 18.08 5.60 15.30
N GLU A 154 18.17 5.06 14.10
CA GLU A 154 19.35 4.32 13.65
C GLU A 154 20.57 5.22 13.51
N TYR A 155 20.41 6.44 13.01
CA TYR A 155 21.45 7.47 13.00
C TYR A 155 21.87 7.86 14.41
N SER A 156 20.91 8.03 15.33
CA SER A 156 21.23 8.31 16.74
C SER A 156 22.06 7.18 17.36
N ASP A 157 21.69 5.92 17.12
CA ASP A 157 22.41 4.75 17.64
C ASP A 157 23.84 4.67 17.08
N VAL A 158 24.03 5.03 15.82
CA VAL A 158 25.36 5.09 15.18
C VAL A 158 26.19 6.25 15.75
N LEU A 159 25.61 7.46 15.84
CA LEU A 159 26.30 8.64 16.38
C LEU A 159 26.68 8.49 17.86
N THR A 160 25.89 7.73 18.63
CA THR A 160 26.15 7.45 20.05
C THR A 160 27.00 6.19 20.27
N GLY A 161 27.46 5.53 19.20
CA GLY A 161 28.31 4.35 19.27
C GLY A 161 27.60 3.07 19.77
N VAL A 162 26.28 3.10 19.90
CA VAL A 162 25.44 1.92 20.23
C VAL A 162 25.43 0.92 19.07
N LYS A 163 25.56 1.40 17.83
CA LYS A 163 25.80 0.60 16.63
C LYS A 163 27.12 1.01 15.97
N SER A 164 27.92 0.02 15.58
CA SER A 164 29.22 0.21 14.94
C SER A 164 29.15 0.53 13.45
N SER A 165 28.01 0.27 12.79
CA SER A 165 27.78 0.66 11.38
C SER A 165 26.29 0.66 11.01
N LEU A 166 25.95 1.48 10.01
CA LEU A 166 24.72 1.28 9.23
C LEU A 166 24.86 -0.06 8.49
N GLY A 167 23.92 -0.98 8.71
CA GLY A 167 23.78 -2.15 7.84
C GLY A 167 23.63 -1.70 6.38
N PRO A 168 23.88 -2.56 5.38
CA PRO A 168 24.08 -2.13 4.00
C PRO A 168 22.84 -1.44 3.42
N SER A 169 22.78 -0.11 3.52
CA SER A 169 22.06 0.74 2.58
C SER A 169 22.96 0.84 1.35
N VAL A 170 22.61 0.07 0.33
CA VAL A 170 23.29 0.08 -0.97
C VAL A 170 23.45 1.52 -1.45
N THR A 171 24.70 1.87 -1.75
CA THR A 171 25.18 3.13 -2.29
C THR A 171 24.45 3.46 -3.60
N GLU A 172 23.64 4.51 -3.61
CA GLU A 172 23.31 5.23 -4.84
C GLU A 172 24.56 6.04 -5.22
N ASN A 173 25.34 5.52 -6.18
CA ASN A 173 26.42 6.26 -6.81
C ASN A 173 25.80 7.40 -7.66
N GLU A 174 25.74 8.61 -7.11
CA GLU A 174 25.64 9.84 -7.92
C GLU A 174 27.04 10.40 -8.12
N SER A 175 27.61 10.12 -9.30
CA SER A 175 28.61 10.99 -9.90
C SER A 175 27.90 12.24 -10.41
N ASP A 176 28.11 13.39 -9.75
CA ASP A 176 28.63 14.60 -10.38
C ASP A 176 28.59 15.82 -9.44
N ASN A 177 29.79 16.10 -8.92
CA ASN A 177 30.47 17.38 -8.85
C ASN A 177 29.85 18.64 -8.17
N THR A 178 30.68 19.12 -7.23
CA THR A 178 31.01 20.51 -6.86
C THR A 178 30.12 21.32 -5.89
N CYS A 179 30.74 21.54 -4.72
CA CYS A 179 30.90 22.79 -3.97
C CYS A 179 29.68 23.46 -3.32
N ASN A 180 29.60 23.41 -1.99
CA ASN A 180 30.06 24.53 -1.14
C ASN A 180 30.00 24.15 0.35
N ASN A 181 31.15 24.27 1.02
CA ASN A 181 31.27 24.20 2.47
C ASN A 181 30.53 25.39 3.09
N VAL A 182 29.56 25.11 3.97
CA VAL A 182 29.10 26.10 4.94
C VAL A 182 29.31 25.51 6.33
N SER A 183 30.36 25.98 6.98
CA SER A 183 30.67 25.69 8.39
C SER A 183 29.74 26.53 9.26
N TYR A 184 28.94 25.90 10.11
CA TYR A 184 28.25 26.58 11.21
C TYR A 184 28.83 26.09 12.52
N CYS A 185 29.64 26.93 13.17
CA CYS A 185 30.06 26.76 14.55
C CYS A 185 28.91 27.19 15.48
N PHE A 186 28.55 26.36 16.46
CA PHE A 186 27.62 26.70 17.53
C PHE A 186 28.41 26.71 18.85
N THR A 187 28.55 27.88 19.48
CA THR A 187 29.03 27.98 20.87
C THR A 187 27.82 28.21 21.78
N PRO A 188 27.70 27.48 22.91
CA PRO A 188 26.63 27.72 23.86
C PRO A 188 26.99 28.87 24.82
N ASN A 189 25.98 29.64 25.20
CA ASN A 189 25.93 30.40 26.46
C ASN A 189 24.98 29.68 27.40
#